data_AF-A0A7S2FZ03-F1
#
_entry.id   AF-A0A7S2FZ03-F1
#
_cell.length_a   1.000
_cell.length_b   1.000
_cell.length_c   1.000
_cell.angle_alpha   90.00
_cell.angle_beta   90.00
_cell.angle_gamma   90.00
#
_symmetry.space_group_name_H-M   'P 1'
#
loop_
_entity.id
_entity.type
_entity.pdbx_description
1 polymer ?
#
loop_
_entity_poly.entity_id
_entity_poly.type
_entity_poly.pdbx_seq_one_letter_code
_entity_poly.pdbx_strand_id
1 'polypeptide(L)'
;SSPMAAPPPAAVAASAEEEAEEEEEEVPALGPAAEDEVVIKYSEDREVLAELPAWSVTEYNVQQPALGVAIAKSNRWPGAYAAIAKSGDKHACVYFGHGHENTGKAYTPVAPPPVLPESEEKEEADEPALAEENALLKEIDEAKNVAGNTEGEEQEE
;
A
#
# COMPACT_ATOMS: atom_id res chain seq x y z
N SER A 1 14.81 -38.66 -41.36
CA SER A 1 14.37 -37.26 -41.34
C SER A 1 15.36 -36.42 -40.54
N SER A 2 16.19 -35.66 -41.24
CA SER A 2 17.04 -34.63 -40.64
C SER A 2 16.18 -33.45 -40.17
N PRO A 3 16.46 -32.82 -39.02
CA PRO A 3 15.87 -31.52 -38.69
C PRO A 3 16.67 -30.41 -39.39
N MET A 4 15.99 -29.63 -40.23
CA MET A 4 16.57 -28.50 -40.96
C MET A 4 16.55 -27.26 -40.06
N ALA A 5 17.73 -26.68 -39.86
CA ALA A 5 17.98 -25.51 -39.04
C ALA A 5 17.34 -24.24 -39.63
N ALA A 6 16.83 -23.38 -38.74
CA ALA A 6 16.34 -22.05 -39.07
C ALA A 6 17.50 -21.04 -39.19
N PRO A 7 17.47 -20.12 -40.18
CA PRO A 7 18.25 -18.88 -40.14
C PRO A 7 17.39 -17.66 -39.75
N PRO A 8 18.02 -16.57 -39.26
CA PRO A 8 17.40 -15.57 -38.39
C PRO A 8 16.68 -14.44 -39.16
N PRO A 9 15.71 -13.73 -38.56
CA PRO A 9 15.20 -12.49 -39.11
C PRO A 9 16.14 -11.32 -38.78
N ALA A 10 16.49 -10.56 -39.81
CA ALA A 10 17.23 -9.31 -39.73
C ALA A 10 16.35 -8.15 -39.25
N ALA A 11 16.99 -7.22 -38.55
CA ALA A 11 16.46 -6.02 -37.93
C ALA A 11 15.79 -5.04 -38.91
N VAL A 12 14.83 -4.25 -38.41
CA VAL A 12 14.66 -2.80 -38.68
C VAL A 12 13.55 -2.23 -37.76
N ALA A 13 13.81 -0.98 -37.34
CA ALA A 13 12.91 -0.02 -36.71
C ALA A 13 12.76 -0.12 -35.18
N ALA A 14 13.81 0.39 -34.52
CA ALA A 14 13.68 1.06 -33.22
C ALA A 14 12.62 2.16 -33.33
N SER A 15 11.44 1.91 -32.76
CA SER A 15 10.55 2.97 -32.30
C SER A 15 11.02 3.30 -30.90
N ALA A 16 11.58 4.51 -30.73
CA ALA A 16 11.91 5.04 -29.42
C ALA A 16 10.62 5.13 -28.60
N GLU A 17 10.40 4.15 -27.73
CA GLU A 17 9.48 4.25 -26.61
C GLU A 17 10.14 5.21 -25.62
N GLU A 18 9.56 6.40 -25.52
CA GLU A 18 9.83 7.38 -24.49
C GLU A 18 9.35 6.76 -23.16
N GLU A 19 10.26 6.06 -22.46
CA GLU A 19 10.07 5.66 -21.07
C GLU A 19 10.03 6.96 -20.25
N ALA A 20 8.82 7.46 -20.02
CA ALA A 20 8.54 8.32 -18.90
C ALA A 20 8.82 7.51 -17.63
N GLU A 21 9.97 7.76 -16.99
CA GLU A 21 10.19 7.41 -15.58
C GLU A 21 9.11 8.10 -14.76
N GLU A 22 7.97 7.44 -14.57
CA GLU A 22 7.11 7.70 -13.42
C GLU A 22 7.98 7.35 -12.20
N GLU A 23 8.47 8.36 -11.49
CA GLU A 23 8.98 8.19 -10.12
C GLU A 23 7.86 7.48 -9.33
N GLU A 24 7.99 6.16 -9.14
CA GLU A 24 7.17 5.40 -8.22
C GLU A 24 7.34 6.05 -6.85
N GLU A 25 6.35 6.85 -6.46
CA GLU A 25 6.23 7.41 -5.12
C GLU A 25 6.40 6.25 -4.13
N GLU A 26 7.56 6.19 -3.46
CA GLU A 26 7.93 5.09 -2.57
C GLU A 26 6.81 4.91 -1.54
N VAL A 27 5.99 3.88 -1.76
CA VAL A 27 4.93 3.53 -0.83
C VAL A 27 5.59 3.30 0.53
N PRO A 28 5.21 4.07 1.57
CA PRO A 28 5.87 3.96 2.86
C PRO A 28 5.79 2.51 3.32
N ALA A 29 6.95 1.93 3.64
CA ALA A 29 7.04 0.53 4.04
C ALA A 29 6.00 0.23 5.11
N LEU A 30 5.07 -0.68 4.80
CA LEU A 30 4.07 -1.10 5.77
C LEU A 30 4.80 -1.59 7.02
N GLY A 31 4.37 -1.10 8.18
CA GLY A 31 4.93 -1.55 9.46
C GLY A 31 4.88 -3.07 9.56
N PRO A 32 5.75 -3.69 10.39
CA PRO A 32 5.77 -5.14 10.54
C PRO A 32 4.37 -5.65 10.87
N ALA A 33 3.96 -6.73 10.19
CA ALA A 33 2.70 -7.38 10.49
C ALA A 33 2.66 -7.75 11.97
N ALA A 34 1.53 -7.45 12.64
CA ALA A 34 1.36 -7.79 14.04
C ALA A 34 1.58 -9.29 14.25
N GLU A 35 2.28 -9.64 15.33
CA GLU A 35 2.49 -11.02 15.75
C GLU A 35 1.13 -11.72 15.97
N ASP A 36 1.08 -13.04 15.75
CA ASP A 36 -0.15 -13.83 15.91
C ASP A 36 -0.78 -13.56 17.28
N GLU A 37 -2.04 -13.14 17.26
CA GLU A 37 -2.71 -12.60 18.44
C GLU A 37 -2.84 -13.67 19.53
N VAL A 38 -2.39 -13.35 20.74
CA VAL A 38 -2.48 -14.24 21.90
C VAL A 38 -3.95 -14.61 22.12
N VAL A 39 -4.23 -15.89 22.38
CA VAL A 39 -5.57 -16.35 22.77
C VAL A 39 -5.98 -15.67 24.07
N ILE A 40 -6.75 -14.58 23.96
CA ILE A 40 -7.32 -13.84 25.09
C ILE A 40 -8.59 -14.53 25.59
N LYS A 41 -8.87 -14.42 26.90
CA LYS A 41 -10.16 -14.86 27.43
C LYS A 41 -11.25 -13.85 27.07
N TYR A 42 -12.48 -14.32 26.95
CA TYR A 42 -13.64 -13.47 26.68
C TYR A 42 -13.83 -12.33 27.70
N SER A 43 -13.34 -12.49 28.93
CA SER A 43 -13.39 -11.48 30.00
C SER A 43 -12.37 -10.35 29.85
N GLU A 44 -11.32 -10.61 29.07
CA GLU A 44 -10.25 -9.64 28.77
C GLU A 44 -10.54 -8.88 27.46
N ASP A 45 -11.63 -9.24 26.78
CA ASP A 45 -12.07 -8.60 25.54
C ASP A 45 -12.59 -7.17 25.81
N ARG A 46 -12.30 -6.28 24.88
CA ARG A 46 -12.55 -4.85 25.02
C ARG A 46 -14.05 -4.56 25.01
N GLU A 47 -14.50 -3.82 26.01
CA GLU A 47 -15.87 -3.37 26.13
C GLU A 47 -16.30 -2.52 24.90
N VAL A 48 -17.53 -2.75 24.43
CA VAL A 48 -18.10 -2.07 23.25
C VAL A 48 -18.51 -0.65 23.61
N LEU A 49 -19.07 -0.48 24.80
CA LEU A 49 -19.40 0.77 25.44
C LEU A 49 -18.96 0.66 26.90
N ALA A 50 -18.76 1.79 27.59
CA ALA A 50 -18.27 1.84 28.98
C ALA A 50 -19.09 0.99 29.99
N GLU A 51 -20.29 0.54 29.62
CA GLU A 51 -21.17 -0.27 30.46
C GLU A 51 -21.60 -1.60 29.80
N LEU A 52 -21.11 -1.91 28.59
CA LEU A 52 -21.50 -3.11 27.84
C LEU A 52 -20.27 -3.99 27.53
N PRO A 53 -20.20 -5.20 28.10
CA PRO A 53 -19.11 -6.13 27.82
C PRO A 53 -19.15 -6.58 26.36
N ALA A 54 -18.01 -7.02 25.84
CA ALA A 54 -17.90 -7.54 24.47
C ALA A 54 -18.82 -8.75 24.20
N TRP A 55 -19.07 -9.56 25.24
CA TRP A 55 -19.85 -10.79 25.16
C TRP A 55 -20.98 -10.80 26.19
N SER A 56 -22.15 -11.27 25.77
CA SER A 56 -23.26 -11.60 26.66
C SER A 56 -23.52 -13.10 26.63
N VAL A 57 -23.43 -13.74 27.79
CA VAL A 57 -23.57 -15.20 27.94
C VAL A 57 -24.93 -15.55 28.51
N THR A 58 -25.61 -16.53 27.92
CA THR A 58 -26.88 -17.06 28.41
C THR A 58 -26.82 -18.58 28.42
N GLU A 59 -27.27 -19.17 29.52
CA GLU A 59 -27.40 -20.63 29.66
C GLU A 59 -28.83 -21.06 29.37
N TYR A 60 -28.95 -22.18 28.67
CA TYR A 60 -30.21 -22.82 28.34
C TYR A 60 -30.27 -24.22 28.94
N ASN A 61 -31.47 -24.63 29.36
CA ASN A 61 -31.74 -25.94 29.98
C ASN A 61 -30.85 -26.21 31.22
N VAL A 62 -31.01 -25.37 32.25
CA VAL A 62 -30.20 -25.43 33.49
C VAL A 62 -30.59 -26.63 34.36
N GLN A 63 -31.82 -27.11 34.24
CA GLN A 63 -32.40 -28.19 35.04
C GLN A 63 -31.84 -29.57 34.68
N GLN A 64 -31.40 -29.77 33.44
CA GLN A 64 -30.77 -31.00 32.99
C GLN A 64 -29.40 -30.70 32.38
N PRO A 65 -28.32 -30.64 33.20
CA PRO A 65 -26.99 -30.26 32.73
C PRO A 65 -26.45 -31.10 31.58
N ALA A 66 -26.84 -32.39 31.49
CA ALA A 66 -26.45 -33.29 30.41
C ALA A 66 -26.95 -32.84 29.02
N LEU A 67 -28.00 -32.03 28.96
CA LEU A 67 -28.59 -31.46 27.74
C LEU A 67 -28.54 -29.92 27.76
N GLY A 68 -27.79 -29.34 28.68
CA GLY A 68 -27.64 -27.90 28.83
C GLY A 68 -26.66 -27.33 27.80
N VAL A 69 -26.87 -26.08 27.40
CA VAL A 69 -25.98 -25.37 26.46
C VAL A 69 -25.77 -23.95 26.97
N ALA A 70 -24.53 -23.47 26.91
CA ALA A 70 -24.21 -22.06 27.12
C ALA A 70 -23.93 -21.39 25.76
N ILE A 71 -24.51 -20.23 25.54
CA ILE A 71 -24.33 -19.45 24.30
C ILE A 71 -23.80 -18.08 24.68
N ALA A 72 -22.64 -17.72 24.14
CA ALA A 72 -22.07 -16.39 24.16
C ALA A 72 -22.43 -15.66 22.85
N LYS A 73 -22.98 -14.45 22.97
CA LYS A 73 -23.30 -13.55 21.86
C LYS A 73 -22.34 -12.38 21.86
N SER A 74 -21.75 -12.06 20.71
CA SER A 74 -20.91 -10.85 20.61
C SER A 74 -21.78 -9.61 20.51
N ASN A 75 -21.52 -8.63 21.38
CA ASN A 75 -22.11 -7.30 21.29
C ASN A 75 -21.36 -6.41 20.30
N ARG A 76 -20.07 -6.71 20.05
CA ARG A 76 -19.21 -5.99 19.09
C ARG A 76 -19.50 -6.41 17.66
N TRP A 77 -19.79 -7.68 17.44
CA TRP A 77 -20.13 -8.22 16.14
C TRP A 77 -21.54 -8.81 16.19
N PRO A 78 -22.59 -7.99 16.03
CA PRO A 78 -23.97 -8.47 16.04
C PRO A 78 -24.15 -9.60 15.01
N GLY A 79 -24.56 -10.77 15.51
CA GLY A 79 -24.67 -11.98 14.70
C GLY A 79 -23.60 -13.03 14.96
N ALA A 80 -22.54 -12.73 15.73
CA ALA A 80 -21.56 -13.72 16.15
C ALA A 80 -22.03 -14.46 17.40
N TYR A 81 -22.01 -15.79 17.34
CA TYR A 81 -22.40 -16.69 18.39
C TYR A 81 -21.31 -17.73 18.63
N ALA A 82 -21.01 -18.00 19.90
CA ALA A 82 -20.24 -19.16 20.32
C ALA A 82 -21.12 -19.99 21.27
N ALA A 83 -21.25 -21.28 21.01
CA ALA A 83 -22.04 -22.20 21.80
C ALA A 83 -21.18 -23.33 22.31
N ILE A 84 -21.42 -23.77 23.54
CA ILE A 84 -20.79 -24.93 24.16
C ILE A 84 -21.83 -25.75 24.90
N ALA A 85 -21.83 -27.07 24.68
CA ALA A 85 -22.62 -27.99 25.48
C ALA A 85 -22.07 -28.01 26.91
N LYS A 86 -22.94 -28.03 27.92
CA LYS A 86 -22.52 -28.09 29.33
C LYS A 86 -21.76 -29.37 29.68
N SER A 87 -21.93 -30.43 28.89
CA SER A 87 -21.11 -31.65 28.92
C SER A 87 -19.66 -31.42 28.48
N GLY A 88 -19.34 -30.31 27.80
CA GLY A 88 -18.00 -29.94 27.34
C GLY A 88 -17.51 -30.67 26.09
N ASP A 89 -18.31 -31.58 25.54
CA ASP A 89 -17.98 -32.44 24.41
C ASP A 89 -18.14 -31.77 23.04
N LYS A 90 -18.99 -30.74 22.96
CA LYS A 90 -19.34 -30.06 21.70
C LYS A 90 -19.29 -28.56 21.88
N HIS A 91 -18.69 -27.89 20.91
CA HIS A 91 -18.68 -26.44 20.79
C HIS A 91 -18.79 -26.04 19.32
N ALA A 92 -19.32 -24.86 19.06
CA ALA A 92 -19.43 -24.31 17.72
C ALA A 92 -19.40 -22.78 17.77
N CYS A 93 -18.80 -22.17 16.75
CA CYS A 93 -18.84 -20.73 16.53
C CYS A 93 -19.50 -20.48 15.17
N VAL A 94 -20.40 -19.51 15.11
CA VAL A 94 -21.10 -19.17 13.87
C VAL A 94 -21.39 -17.68 13.81
N TYR A 95 -21.34 -17.14 12.60
CA TYR A 95 -21.67 -15.74 12.34
C TYR A 95 -22.83 -15.65 11.34
N PHE A 96 -23.84 -14.86 11.69
CA PHE A 96 -24.96 -14.52 10.81
C PHE A 96 -25.16 -13.00 10.82
N GLY A 97 -24.69 -12.31 9.79
CA GLY A 97 -24.84 -10.85 9.74
C GLY A 97 -24.14 -10.20 8.54
N HIS A 98 -24.06 -8.88 8.59
CA HIS A 98 -23.58 -8.02 7.50
C HIS A 98 -22.09 -7.68 7.59
N GLY A 99 -21.38 -8.13 8.64
CA GLY A 99 -19.99 -7.76 8.88
C GLY A 99 -19.80 -6.33 9.40
N HIS A 100 -20.83 -5.72 10.00
CA HIS A 100 -20.71 -4.39 10.60
C HIS A 100 -20.29 -4.49 12.06
N GLU A 101 -19.21 -3.80 12.40
CA GLU A 101 -18.76 -3.66 13.77
C GLU A 101 -19.65 -2.68 14.53
N ASN A 102 -20.16 -3.12 15.68
CA ASN A 102 -20.80 -2.25 16.64
C ASN A 102 -19.73 -1.59 17.52
N THR A 103 -19.41 -0.35 17.20
CA THR A 103 -18.46 0.49 17.96
C THR A 103 -19.14 1.32 19.04
N GLY A 104 -20.46 1.16 19.22
CA GLY A 104 -21.28 1.99 20.11
C GLY A 104 -21.40 3.46 19.68
N LYS A 105 -20.79 3.83 18.55
CA LYS A 105 -20.81 5.19 17.98
C LYS A 105 -21.45 5.16 16.60
N ALA A 106 -22.09 6.25 16.21
CA ALA A 106 -22.53 6.42 14.83
C ALA A 106 -21.28 6.47 13.91
N TYR A 107 -21.37 5.83 12.75
CA TYR A 107 -20.32 5.92 11.75
C TYR A 107 -20.22 7.36 11.24
N THR A 108 -19.04 7.96 11.38
CA THR A 108 -18.72 9.26 10.81
C THR A 108 -17.78 9.03 9.63
N PRO A 109 -18.18 9.34 8.39
CA PRO A 109 -17.30 9.24 7.24
C PRO A 109 -16.02 10.04 7.45
N VAL A 110 -14.91 9.56 6.88
CA VAL A 110 -13.64 10.28 6.91
C VAL A 110 -13.80 11.61 6.16
N ALA A 111 -13.29 12.68 6.77
CA ALA A 111 -13.23 13.99 6.14
C ALA A 111 -12.34 13.93 4.89
N PRO A 112 -12.60 14.76 3.87
CA PRO A 112 -11.70 14.83 2.72
C PRO A 112 -10.28 15.16 3.19
N PRO A 113 -9.25 14.66 2.48
CA PRO A 113 -7.87 14.98 2.80
C PRO A 113 -7.64 16.51 2.75
N PRO A 114 -6.71 17.02 3.56
CA PRO A 114 -6.37 18.44 3.53
C PRO A 114 -5.86 18.84 2.14
N VAL A 115 -6.10 20.09 1.77
CA VAL A 115 -5.52 20.68 0.56
C VAL A 115 -4.02 20.78 0.76
N LEU A 116 -3.24 20.31 -0.24
CA LEU A 116 -1.79 20.44 -0.22
C LEU A 116 -1.39 21.91 -0.24
N PRO A 117 -0.33 22.31 0.49
CA PRO A 117 0.19 23.66 0.39
C PRO A 117 0.68 23.95 -1.02
N GLU A 118 0.66 25.22 -1.39
CA GLU A 118 1.35 25.70 -2.58
C GLU A 118 2.86 25.47 -2.46
N SER A 119 3.52 25.19 -3.60
CA SER A 119 4.97 25.02 -3.66
C SER A 119 5.69 26.29 -3.20
N GLU A 120 6.87 26.14 -2.60
CA GLU A 120 7.71 27.30 -2.27
C GLU A 120 8.02 28.13 -3.52
N GLU A 121 7.95 29.46 -3.39
CA GLU A 121 8.35 30.38 -4.46
C GLU A 121 9.85 30.19 -4.73
N LYS A 122 10.19 29.75 -5.94
CA LYS A 122 11.58 29.56 -6.34
C LYS A 122 12.15 30.90 -6.78
N GLU A 123 13.18 31.37 -6.08
CA GLU A 123 13.98 32.51 -6.53
C GLU A 123 14.67 32.17 -7.85
N GLU A 124 14.62 33.10 -8.81
CA GLU A 124 15.33 32.98 -10.08
C GLU A 124 16.83 32.89 -9.81
N ALA A 125 17.53 32.01 -10.52
CA ALA A 125 18.98 31.91 -10.38
C ALA A 125 19.62 33.21 -10.89
N ASP A 126 20.66 33.69 -10.21
CA ASP A 126 21.44 34.84 -10.70
C ASP A 126 21.93 34.57 -12.12
N GLU A 127 21.69 35.52 -13.02
CA GLU A 127 22.26 35.49 -14.36
C GLU A 127 23.80 35.56 -14.27
N PRO A 128 24.55 34.74 -15.05
CA PRO A 128 25.99 34.84 -15.07
C PRO A 128 26.42 36.22 -15.54
N ALA A 129 27.52 36.75 -14.99
CA ALA A 129 28.04 38.02 -15.44
C ALA A 129 28.44 37.94 -16.92
N LEU A 130 28.18 39.00 -17.69
CA LEU A 130 28.47 39.08 -19.12
C LEU A 130 29.93 38.72 -19.48
N ALA A 131 30.88 38.96 -18.60
CA ALA A 131 32.28 38.56 -18.80
C ALA A 131 32.48 37.04 -18.79
N GLU A 132 31.76 36.34 -17.90
CA GLU A 132 31.81 34.89 -17.77
C GLU A 132 31.07 34.22 -18.94
N GLU A 133 29.90 34.76 -19.32
CA GLU A 133 29.19 34.31 -20.52
C GLU A 133 30.05 34.44 -21.78
N ASN A 134 30.74 35.57 -21.97
CA ASN A 134 31.64 35.77 -23.11
C ASN A 134 32.86 34.83 -23.07
N ALA A 135 33.37 34.51 -21.89
CA ALA A 135 34.47 33.56 -21.74
C ALA A 135 34.02 32.15 -22.16
N LEU A 136 32.83 31.73 -21.72
CA LEU A 136 32.22 30.45 -22.11
C LEU A 136 31.94 30.41 -23.62
N LEU A 137 31.36 31.47 -24.20
CA LEU A 137 31.12 31.55 -25.64
C LEU A 137 32.42 31.43 -26.44
N LYS A 138 33.48 32.09 -25.98
CA LYS A 138 34.78 32.02 -26.63
C LYS A 138 35.39 30.63 -26.54
N GLU A 139 35.30 29.96 -25.39
CA GLU A 139 35.77 28.58 -25.22
C GLU A 139 34.98 27.61 -26.12
N ILE A 140 33.66 27.78 -26.22
CA ILE A 140 32.80 27.01 -27.12
C ILE A 140 33.20 27.22 -28.58
N ASP A 141 33.43 28.47 -28.99
CA ASP A 141 33.87 28.80 -30.36
C ASP A 141 35.26 28.23 -30.66
N GLU A 142 36.20 28.31 -29.72
CA GLU A 142 37.53 27.72 -29.86
C GLU A 142 37.46 26.20 -29.97
N ALA A 143 36.67 25.53 -29.11
CA ALA A 143 36.45 24.09 -29.17
C ALA A 143 35.79 23.66 -30.50
N LYS A 144 34.80 24.43 -30.97
CA LYS A 144 34.13 24.18 -32.26
C LYS A 144 35.06 24.40 -33.44
N ASN A 145 35.91 25.43 -33.41
CA ASN A 145 36.91 25.66 -34.45
C ASN A 145 37.98 24.56 -34.46
N VAL A 146 38.40 24.06 -33.30
CA VAL A 146 39.31 22.92 -33.21
C VAL A 146 38.65 21.66 -33.76
N ALA A 147 37.41 21.35 -33.35
CA ALA A 147 36.65 20.21 -33.84
C ALA A 147 36.42 20.27 -35.37
N GLY A 148 36.04 21.45 -35.89
CA GLY A 148 35.84 21.69 -37.32
C GLY A 148 37.14 21.66 -38.14
N ASN A 149 38.28 22.07 -37.55
CA ASN A 149 39.58 21.93 -38.19
C ASN A 149 40.05 20.46 -38.21
N THR A 150 39.78 19.68 -37.15
CA THR A 150 40.06 18.24 -37.13
C THR A 150 39.16 17.43 -38.08
N GLU A 151 37.88 17.80 -38.25
CA GLU A 151 37.00 17.17 -39.25
C GLU A 151 37.35 17.57 -40.70
N GLY A 152 38.00 18.72 -40.90
CA GLY A 152 38.52 19.16 -42.20
C GLY A 152 39.83 18.49 -42.62
N GLU A 153 40.61 17.97 -41.67
CA GLU A 153 41.89 17.29 -41.92
C GLU A 153 41.73 15.79 -42.23
N GLU A 154 40.57 15.18 -41.95
CA GLU A 154 40.29 13.77 -42.31
C GLU A 154 39.76 13.59 -43.75
N GLN A 155 39.56 14.68 -44.52
CA GLN A 155 39.16 14.65 -45.93
C GLN A 155 40.28 15.08 -46.91
N GLU A 156 41.56 14.91 -46.56
CA GLU A 156 42.65 14.98 -47.52
C GLU A 156 43.72 13.91 -47.23
N GLU A 157 43.36 12.62 -47.44
CA GLU A 157 44.31 11.57 -47.86
C GLU A 157 43.99 11.08 -49.28
#